data_AF-A0A2N3E649-F1
#
_entry.id   AF-A0A2N3E649-F1
#
_cell.length_a   1.000
_cell.length_b   1.000
_cell.length_c   1.000
_cell.angle_alpha   90.00
_cell.angle_beta   90.00
_cell.angle_gamma   90.00
#
_symmetry.space_group_name_H-M   'P 1'
#
loop_
_entity.id
_entity.type
_entity.pdbx_description
1 polymer ?
#
loop_
_entity_poly.entity_id
_entity_poly.type
_entity_poly.pdbx_seq_one_letter_code
_entity_poly.pdbx_strand_id
1 'polypeptide(L)' 'MTAAAAHFSQSYAEARNRFLAAAKDADVHVNHHLHPLKGPAGETLAMDVARLGPADASRILAIGSGTHGVEGYCG' A
#
# COMPACT_ATOMS: atom_id res chain seq x y z
N MET A 1 10.59 21.73 -5.43
CA MET A 1 9.90 20.43 -5.46
C MET A 1 9.22 20.28 -6.81
N THR A 2 9.37 19.13 -7.46
CA THR A 2 8.58 18.83 -8.67
C THR A 2 7.12 18.61 -8.27
N ALA A 3 6.17 18.88 -9.17
CA ALA A 3 4.75 18.66 -8.90
C ALA A 3 4.45 17.22 -8.44
N ALA A 4 5.18 16.23 -8.97
CA ALA A 4 5.02 14.83 -8.62
C ALA A 4 5.32 14.53 -7.13
N ALA A 5 6.34 15.16 -6.54
CA ALA A 5 6.75 14.90 -5.16
C ALA A 5 5.66 15.23 -4.14
N ALA A 6 4.79 16.18 -4.44
CA ALA A 6 3.67 16.58 -3.57
C ALA A 6 2.58 15.50 -3.45
N HIS A 7 2.57 14.51 -4.33
CA HIS A 7 1.58 13.42 -4.33
C HIS A 7 2.03 12.17 -3.56
N PHE A 8 3.26 12.15 -3.04
CA PHE A 8 3.76 11.04 -2.25
C PHE A 8 3.70 11.36 -0.75
N SER A 9 3.54 10.32 0.08
CA SER A 9 3.65 10.46 1.53
C SER A 9 5.10 10.71 1.94
N GLN A 10 5.30 11.22 3.16
CA GLN A 10 6.63 11.54 3.67
C GLN A 10 7.33 10.34 4.32
N SER A 11 6.58 9.26 4.60
CA SER A 11 7.12 8.03 5.19
C SER A 11 6.34 6.80 4.72
N TYR A 12 6.97 5.63 4.86
CA TYR A 12 6.31 4.34 4.63
C TYR A 12 5.09 4.16 5.53
N ALA A 13 5.22 4.51 6.82
CA ALA A 13 4.12 4.37 7.78
C ALA A 13 2.92 5.25 7.40
N GLU A 14 3.16 6.48 6.94
CA GLU A 14 2.10 7.37 6.45
C GLU A 14 1.43 6.80 5.20
N ALA A 15 2.21 6.39 4.19
CA ALA A 15 1.67 5.78 2.97
C ALA A 15 0.83 4.54 3.27
N ARG A 16 1.35 3.62 4.09
CA ARG A 16 0.61 2.42 4.49
C ARG A 16 -0.70 2.78 5.17
N ASN A 17 -0.69 3.73 6.11
CA ASN A 17 -1.92 4.14 6.80
C ASN A 17 -2.95 4.75 5.85
N ARG A 18 -2.52 5.54 4.85
CA ARG A 18 -3.41 6.10 3.82
C ARG A 18 -4.04 5.01 2.95
N PHE A 19 -3.25 4.03 2.51
CA PHE A 19 -3.76 2.89 1.76
C PHE A 19 -4.80 2.09 2.57
N LEU A 20 -4.50 1.79 3.84
CA LEU A 20 -5.42 1.06 4.72
C LEU A 20 -6.70 1.84 5.02
N ALA A 21 -6.60 3.17 5.17
CA ALA A 21 -7.77 4.03 5.31
C ALA A 21 -8.64 4.01 4.05
N ALA A 22 -8.04 4.15 2.87
CA ALA A 22 -8.78 4.09 1.61
C ALA A 22 -9.45 2.72 1.38
N ALA A 23 -8.75 1.63 1.72
CA ALA A 23 -9.32 0.28 1.64
C ALA A 23 -10.48 0.08 2.63
N LYS A 24 -10.38 0.64 3.84
CA LYS A 24 -11.46 0.63 4.83
C LYS A 24 -12.67 1.43 4.33
N ASP A 25 -12.45 2.62 3.78
CA ASP A 25 -13.51 3.48 3.24
C ASP A 25 -14.22 2.84 2.04
N ALA A 26 -13.50 2.00 1.28
CA ALA A 26 -14.04 1.19 0.20
C ALA A 26 -14.71 -0.13 0.66
N ASP A 27 -14.73 -0.41 1.96
CA ASP A 27 -15.26 -1.64 2.57
C ASP A 27 -14.71 -2.93 1.91
N VAL A 28 -13.39 -2.98 1.70
CA VAL A 28 -12.74 -4.12 1.05
C VAL A 28 -11.81 -4.88 1.97
N HIS A 29 -11.75 -6.19 1.72
CA HIS A 29 -10.82 -7.06 2.42
C HIS A 29 -9.38 -6.77 1.99
N VAL A 30 -8.50 -6.58 2.99
CA VAL A 30 -7.07 -6.40 2.80
C VAL A 30 -6.34 -7.64 3.30
N ASN A 31 -5.54 -8.24 2.43
CA ASN A 31 -4.59 -9.28 2.81
C ASN A 31 -3.25 -8.65 3.15
N HIS A 32 -2.78 -8.87 4.38
CA HIS A 32 -1.50 -8.37 4.86
C HIS A 32 -0.44 -9.46 4.78
N HIS A 33 0.60 -9.23 3.98
CA HIS A 33 1.80 -10.05 3.96
C HIS A 33 2.86 -9.37 4.81
N LEU A 34 2.84 -9.66 6.11
CA LEU A 34 3.77 -9.07 7.07
C LEU A 34 5.20 -9.51 6.79
N HIS A 35 6.12 -8.55 6.79
CA HIS A 35 7.54 -8.83 6.77
C HIS A 35 8.01 -9.19 8.19
N PRO A 36 8.92 -10.17 8.36
CA PRO A 36 9.36 -10.60 9.69
C PRO A 36 10.16 -9.54 10.45
N LEU A 37 10.85 -8.64 9.73
CA LEU A 37 11.61 -7.53 10.31
C LEU A 37 10.81 -6.24 10.40
N LYS A 38 11.24 -5.35 11.29
CA LYS A 38 10.74 -3.98 11.44
C LYS A 38 11.46 -3.02 10.50
N GLY A 39 10.80 -1.90 10.22
CA GLY A 39 11.40 -0.78 9.49
C GLY A 39 12.38 0.01 10.36
N PRO A 40 13.11 0.98 9.77
CA PRO A 40 14.11 1.78 10.47
C PRO A 40 13.55 2.59 11.65
N ALA A 41 12.26 2.94 11.62
CA ALA A 41 11.58 3.62 12.73
C ALA A 41 10.85 2.64 13.67
N GLY A 42 11.10 1.33 13.54
CA GLY A 42 10.47 0.28 14.34
C GLY A 42 9.07 -0.11 13.86
N GLU A 43 8.61 0.43 12.73
CA GLU A 43 7.28 0.20 12.20
C GLU A 43 7.11 -1.20 11.60
N THR A 44 5.86 -1.68 11.56
CA THR A 44 5.54 -2.95 10.90
C THR A 44 5.62 -2.78 9.40
N LEU A 45 6.52 -3.52 8.77
CA LEU A 45 6.62 -3.65 7.33
C LEU A 45 5.68 -4.75 6.83
N ALA A 46 4.99 -4.48 5.72
CA ALA A 46 4.10 -5.41 5.05
C ALA A 46 3.91 -5.02 3.58
N MET A 47 3.53 -6.02 2.77
CA MET A 47 2.84 -5.79 1.51
C MET A 47 1.34 -6.00 1.75
N ASP A 48 0.55 -4.98 1.47
CA ASP A 48 -0.90 -5.00 1.67
C ASP A 48 -1.61 -5.11 0.31
N VAL A 49 -2.56 -6.04 0.20
CA VAL A 49 -3.30 -6.31 -1.04
C VAL A 49 -4.80 -6.15 -0.78
N ALA A 50 -5.39 -5.08 -1.30
CA ALA A 50 -6.83 -4.87 -1.30
C ALA A 50 -7.46 -5.49 -2.55
N ARG A 51 -8.54 -6.26 -2.39
CA ARG A 51 -9.32 -6.80 -3.52
C ARG A 51 -10.70 -6.18 -3.54
N LEU A 52 -10.99 -5.46 -4.63
CA LEU A 52 -12.34 -5.02 -4.97
C LEU A 52 -13.00 -6.04 -5.91
N GLY A 53 -14.28 -6.35 -5.63
CA GLY A 53 -15.09 -7.23 -6.46
C GLY A 53 -15.07 -8.71 -6.06
N PRO A 54 -15.69 -9.59 -6.87
CA PRO A 54 -15.90 -11.00 -6.53
C PRO A 54 -14.59 -11.78 -6.31
N ALA A 55 -14.60 -12.69 -5.34
CA ALA A 55 -13.46 -13.55 -5.04
C ALA A 55 -13.17 -14.58 -6.16
N ASP A 56 -14.20 -14.94 -6.93
CA ASP A 56 -14.20 -15.94 -8.01
C ASP A 56 -14.15 -15.31 -9.42
N ALA A 57 -13.82 -14.02 -9.52
CA ALA A 57 -13.70 -13.33 -10.80
C ALA A 57 -12.74 -14.05 -11.77
N SER A 58 -13.20 -14.37 -12.98
CA SER A 58 -12.43 -15.08 -14.01
C SER A 58 -11.38 -14.22 -14.73
N ARG A 59 -11.42 -12.90 -14.53
CA ARG A 59 -10.47 -11.91 -15.04
C ARG A 59 -10.24 -10.86 -13.95
N ILE A 60 -9.00 -10.43 -13.79
CA ILE A 60 -8.59 -9.43 -12.81
C ILE A 60 -7.68 -8.38 -13.44
N LEU A 61 -7.75 -7.14 -12.94
CA LEU A 61 -6.73 -6.12 -13.15
C LEU A 61 -5.88 -6.06 -11.88
N ALA A 62 -4.58 -6.27 -12.00
CA ALA A 62 -3.63 -6.11 -10.90
C ALA A 62 -2.86 -4.80 -11.08
N ILE A 63 -2.82 -3.99 -10.03
CA ILE A 63 -2.03 -2.75 -9.96
C ILE A 63 -1.09 -2.90 -8.77
N GLY A 64 0.19 -2.61 -8.98
CA GLY A 64 1.23 -2.64 -7.95
C GLY A 64 2.12 -1.41 -8.02
N SER A 65 2.73 -1.08 -6.90
CA SER A 65 3.72 0.01 -6.76
C SER A 65 4.82 -0.41 -5.80
N GLY A 66 5.97 0.28 -5.84
CA GLY A 66 7.07 0.00 -4.91
C GLY A 66 7.82 -1.30 -5.23
N THR A 67 8.05 -1.57 -6.52
CA THR A 67 8.82 -2.75 -6.96
C THR A 67 10.31 -2.59 -6.65
N HIS A 68 10.85 -1.38 -6.81
CA HIS A 68 12.18 -1.04 -6.32
C HIS A 68 12.07 -0.34 -4.95
N GLY A 69 13.21 0.16 -4.43
CA GLY A 69 13.27 0.88 -3.15
C GLY A 69 12.46 2.17 -3.14
N VAL A 70 12.99 3.26 -2.56
CA VAL A 70 12.22 4.50 -2.47
C VAL A 70 12.04 5.14 -3.85
N GLU A 71 10.95 4.81 -4.53
CA GLU A 71 10.42 5.46 -5.76
C GLU A 71 9.42 6.58 -5.43
N GLY A 72 9.27 6.91 -4.15
CA GLY A 72 8.17 7.67 -3.57
C GLY A 72 7.27 6.78 -2.71
N TYR A 73 6.83 7.25 -1.55
CA TYR A 73 5.93 6.48 -0.69
C TYR A 73 4.48 6.61 -1.19
N CYS A 74 4.07 5.63 -2.00
CA CYS A 74 2.73 5.52 -2.58
C CYS A 74 1.74 4.94 -1.55
N GLY A 75 0.59 5.58 -1.38
CA GLY A 75 -0.47 5.12 -0.48
C GLY A 75 -1.56 6.15 -0.25
#